data_AF-A0A925V218-F1
#
_entry.id   AF-A0A925V218-F1
#
_cell.length_a   1.000
_cell.length_b   1.000
_cell.length_c   1.000
_cell.angle_alpha   90.00
_cell.angle_beta   90.00
_cell.angle_gamma   90.00
#
_symmetry.space_group_name_H-M   'P 1'
#
loop_
_entity.id
_entity.type
_entity.pdbx_description
1 polymer ?
#
loop_
_entity_poly.entity_id
_entity_poly.type
_entity_poly.pdbx_seq_one_letter_code
_entity_poly.pdbx_strand_id
1 'polypeptide(L)'
;MSSSRRPSLMLGALVFGATLWISGTAWAGELKIGATKLDVDDSGAITDAGRKAATEELKNEPGDDEVWIAHIWAKLDKGGPGPLQFEFYGELPDGKPYLAFRKVEDGYDGGKFVSMELELDGDDGFNKNKTYKVEISQLDDKGKVIKLASGKVKLAWVDHKEEPAAEEGGKDDGAKAADSSAQDELDSISGGGEGDGQAEGGPPPVEPKKKGCAIEPDGGGLLGLAVMFALGLGVRRRRS
;
A
#
# COMPACT_ATOMS: atom_id res chain seq x y z
N MET A 1 72.32 5.69 41.78
CA MET A 1 71.91 6.07 43.15
C MET A 1 70.83 7.14 43.05
N SER A 2 69.89 7.10 43.98
CA SER A 2 68.84 8.08 44.28
C SER A 2 67.53 8.04 43.48
N SER A 3 66.52 7.57 44.20
CA SER A 3 65.10 7.54 43.90
C SER A 3 64.42 8.87 44.20
N SER A 4 63.22 9.06 43.65
CA SER A 4 61.95 9.36 44.38
C SER A 4 61.05 10.29 43.56
N ARG A 5 59.72 10.35 43.67
CA ARG A 5 58.61 9.48 44.13
C ARG A 5 57.34 10.28 43.74
N ARG A 6 56.45 9.69 42.91
CA ARG A 6 54.95 9.82 42.92
C ARG A 6 54.34 11.23 42.72
N PRO A 7 53.02 11.41 42.47
CA PRO A 7 51.81 10.54 42.58
C PRO A 7 51.04 10.47 41.24
N SER A 8 49.81 9.99 41.05
CA SER A 8 48.88 9.03 41.65
C SER A 8 47.57 9.21 40.86
N LEU A 9 46.87 8.11 40.56
CA LEU A 9 45.42 7.99 40.42
C LEU A 9 44.64 8.94 39.48
N MET A 10 44.03 8.36 38.44
CA MET A 10 42.59 8.42 38.08
C MET A 10 42.42 7.56 36.80
N LEU A 11 42.22 6.24 36.89
CA LEU A 11 40.91 5.59 37.07
C LEU A 11 39.73 6.38 36.47
N GLY A 12 39.55 6.27 35.16
CA GLY A 12 38.37 6.75 34.44
C GLY A 12 37.75 5.62 33.64
N ALA A 13 37.13 4.67 34.33
CA ALA A 13 36.26 3.67 33.72
C ALA A 13 34.96 4.36 33.26
N LEU A 14 34.87 4.68 31.97
CA LEU A 14 33.61 5.05 31.34
C LEU A 14 33.04 3.82 30.64
N VAL A 15 32.42 2.96 31.46
CA VAL A 15 31.42 2.00 30.99
C VAL A 15 30.16 2.81 30.68
N PHE A 16 30.09 3.38 29.47
CA PHE A 16 28.82 3.85 28.95
C PHE A 16 27.98 2.62 28.59
N GLY A 17 27.07 2.27 29.50
CA GLY A 17 26.07 1.25 29.30
C GLY A 17 25.17 1.59 28.12
N ALA A 18 25.46 0.97 26.98
CA ALA A 18 24.49 0.80 25.90
C ALA A 18 23.61 -0.42 26.21
N THR A 19 22.84 -0.38 27.29
CA THR A 19 21.62 -1.20 27.40
C THR A 19 20.55 -0.56 26.53
N LEU A 20 20.77 -0.62 25.22
CA LEU A 20 19.72 -0.43 24.24
C LEU A 20 18.74 -1.61 24.39
N TRP A 21 17.63 -1.34 25.08
CA TRP A 21 16.29 -1.77 24.68
C TRP A 21 16.25 -3.10 23.91
N ILE A 22 16.53 -4.20 24.61
CA ILE A 22 16.01 -5.51 24.19
C ILE A 22 14.55 -5.54 24.65
N SER A 23 13.72 -4.69 24.04
CA SER A 23 12.30 -5.00 23.94
C SER A 23 12.26 -6.31 23.19
N GLY A 24 11.95 -7.41 23.87
CA GLY A 24 11.92 -8.73 23.27
C GLY A 24 11.08 -8.67 22.01
N THR A 25 11.75 -8.63 20.86
CA THR A 25 11.09 -8.76 19.57
C THR A 25 10.52 -10.16 19.59
N ALA A 26 9.21 -10.29 19.81
CA ALA A 26 8.51 -11.44 19.29
C ALA A 26 8.88 -11.47 17.81
N TRP A 27 9.73 -12.43 17.43
CA TRP A 27 10.23 -12.54 16.08
C TRP A 27 9.04 -12.91 15.21
N ALA A 28 8.34 -11.90 14.69
CA ALA A 28 7.50 -12.08 13.53
C ALA A 28 8.35 -12.76 12.47
N GLY A 29 7.74 -13.69 11.74
CA GLY A 29 8.35 -14.39 10.65
C GLY A 29 9.00 -13.47 9.61
N GLU A 30 9.77 -14.07 8.71
CA GLU A 30 10.53 -13.34 7.69
C GLU A 30 9.64 -13.08 6.48
N LEU A 31 9.75 -11.89 5.89
CA LEU A 31 9.11 -11.53 4.63
C LEU A 31 10.14 -10.97 3.66
N LYS A 32 10.11 -11.45 2.42
CA LYS A 32 10.96 -11.03 1.31
C LYS A 32 10.09 -10.69 0.11
N ILE A 33 10.50 -9.70 -0.65
CA ILE A 33 9.79 -9.21 -1.82
C ILE A 33 10.77 -9.22 -2.99
N GLY A 34 10.33 -9.67 -4.15
CA GLY A 34 11.09 -9.63 -5.40
C GLY A 34 10.32 -8.90 -6.47
N ALA A 35 11.06 -8.28 -7.40
CA ALA A 35 10.49 -7.79 -8.67
C ALA A 35 10.22 -8.95 -9.66
N THR A 36 10.71 -10.15 -9.34
CA THR A 36 10.39 -11.41 -10.03
C THR A 36 10.14 -12.48 -8.99
N LYS A 37 9.52 -13.60 -9.40
CA LYS A 37 9.28 -14.75 -8.53
C LYS A 37 10.58 -15.20 -7.85
N LEU A 38 10.55 -15.25 -6.52
CA LEU A 38 11.69 -15.65 -5.71
C LEU A 38 11.91 -17.16 -5.76
N ASP A 39 13.17 -17.56 -5.89
CA ASP A 39 13.57 -18.97 -5.94
C ASP A 39 13.42 -19.66 -4.57
N VAL A 40 12.78 -20.82 -4.57
CA VAL A 40 12.45 -21.62 -3.37
C VAL A 40 12.82 -23.08 -3.59
N ASP A 41 13.16 -23.78 -2.51
CA ASP A 41 13.42 -25.22 -2.55
C ASP A 41 12.11 -26.04 -2.57
N ASP A 42 12.25 -27.38 -2.62
CA ASP A 42 11.12 -28.32 -2.65
C ASP A 42 10.21 -28.24 -1.40
N SER A 43 10.68 -27.61 -0.32
CA SER A 43 9.89 -27.38 0.90
C SER A 43 9.20 -26.01 0.92
N GLY A 44 9.44 -25.17 -0.10
CA GLY A 44 8.97 -23.79 -0.18
C GLY A 44 9.85 -22.79 0.59
N ALA A 45 10.99 -23.21 1.13
CA ALA A 45 11.91 -22.29 1.78
C ALA A 45 12.73 -21.51 0.74
N ILE A 46 12.92 -20.21 0.95
CA ILE A 46 13.69 -19.38 0.02
C ILE A 46 15.14 -19.86 -0.06
N THR A 47 15.66 -19.99 -1.28
CA THR A 47 17.06 -20.36 -1.53
C THR A 47 17.99 -19.15 -1.38
N ASP A 48 19.30 -19.35 -1.48
CA ASP A 48 20.25 -18.24 -1.52
C ASP A 48 20.11 -17.39 -2.79
N ALA A 49 19.72 -18.00 -3.91
CA ALA A 49 19.42 -17.28 -5.14
C ALA A 49 18.18 -16.39 -4.94
N GLY A 50 17.11 -16.94 -4.36
CA GLY A 50 15.91 -16.18 -4.01
C GLY A 50 16.20 -15.04 -3.03
N ARG A 51 17.00 -15.28 -1.99
CA ARG A 51 17.42 -14.22 -1.04
C ARG A 51 18.18 -13.08 -1.71
N LYS A 52 19.01 -13.38 -2.72
CA LYS A 52 19.76 -12.38 -3.49
C LYS A 52 18.89 -11.63 -4.49
N ALA A 53 17.86 -12.27 -5.02
CA ALA A 53 16.88 -11.67 -5.91
C ALA A 53 15.85 -10.79 -5.17
N ALA A 54 15.69 -11.00 -3.87
CA ALA A 54 14.85 -10.16 -3.04
C ALA A 54 15.37 -8.72 -3.01
N THR A 55 14.45 -7.77 -3.06
CA THR A 55 14.69 -6.34 -3.10
C THR A 55 13.86 -5.64 -2.04
N GLU A 56 14.38 -4.51 -1.54
CA GLU A 56 13.62 -3.57 -0.71
C GLU A 56 12.99 -2.45 -1.55
N GLU A 57 13.28 -2.41 -2.85
CA GLU A 57 12.78 -1.41 -3.80
C GLU A 57 12.21 -2.10 -5.05
N LEU A 58 10.93 -1.88 -5.32
CA LEU A 58 10.24 -2.32 -6.54
C LEU A 58 10.13 -1.14 -7.50
N LYS A 59 10.49 -1.37 -8.77
CA LYS A 59 10.27 -0.40 -9.84
C LYS A 59 8.90 -0.67 -10.47
N ASN A 60 8.23 0.39 -10.94
CA ASN A 60 6.96 0.24 -11.63
C ASN A 60 7.16 -0.47 -12.97
N GLU A 61 6.10 -1.15 -13.40
CA GLU A 61 6.05 -1.74 -14.74
C GLU A 61 6.16 -0.65 -15.82
N PRO A 62 6.72 -0.97 -17.00
CA PRO A 62 6.69 -0.08 -18.15
C PRO A 62 5.24 0.25 -18.56
N GLY A 63 4.94 1.53 -18.70
CA GLY A 63 3.61 2.04 -19.01
C GLY A 63 3.36 3.39 -18.34
N ASP A 64 2.20 3.99 -18.63
CA ASP A 64 1.76 5.23 -17.99
C ASP A 64 1.07 5.00 -16.63
N ASP A 65 0.93 3.73 -16.24
CA ASP A 65 0.17 3.32 -15.06
C ASP A 65 1.05 3.23 -13.79
N GLU A 66 0.47 3.56 -12.64
CA GLU A 66 1.15 3.50 -11.34
C GLU A 66 1.12 2.07 -10.76
N VAL A 67 1.69 1.11 -11.49
CA VAL A 67 1.61 -0.31 -11.16
C VAL A 67 2.98 -0.88 -10.80
N TRP A 68 3.05 -1.60 -9.67
CA TRP A 68 4.22 -2.38 -9.24
C TRP A 68 3.84 -3.84 -9.02
N ILE A 69 4.61 -4.78 -9.58
CA ILE A 69 4.41 -6.22 -9.33
C ILE A 69 5.30 -6.67 -8.18
N ALA A 70 4.68 -7.16 -7.11
CA ALA A 70 5.34 -7.65 -5.92
C ALA A 70 5.23 -9.17 -5.83
N HIS A 71 6.36 -9.87 -5.95
CA HIS A 71 6.44 -11.29 -5.64
C HIS A 71 6.87 -11.47 -4.19
N ILE A 72 5.91 -11.84 -3.34
CA ILE A 72 6.10 -11.96 -1.90
C ILE A 72 6.42 -13.40 -1.56
N TRP A 73 7.48 -13.60 -0.80
CA TRP A 73 7.73 -14.83 -0.06
C TRP A 73 7.74 -14.52 1.43
N ALA A 74 7.17 -15.39 2.25
CA ALA A 74 7.28 -15.26 3.69
C ALA A 74 7.41 -16.61 4.38
N LYS A 75 8.20 -16.62 5.46
CA LYS A 75 8.26 -17.68 6.47
C LYS A 75 7.46 -17.21 7.67
N LEU A 76 6.31 -17.82 7.91
CA LEU A 76 5.39 -17.39 8.97
C LEU A 76 5.82 -17.92 10.35
N ASP A 77 5.72 -17.09 11.39
CA ASP A 77 5.82 -17.53 12.78
C ASP A 77 4.44 -17.97 13.28
N LYS A 78 4.29 -19.27 13.58
CA LYS A 78 3.07 -19.86 14.16
C LYS A 78 1.79 -19.63 13.33
N GLY A 79 1.89 -19.62 12.00
CA GLY A 79 0.71 -19.62 11.13
C GLY A 79 -0.12 -20.90 11.33
N GLY A 80 -1.44 -20.75 11.41
CA GLY A 80 -2.38 -21.86 11.42
C GLY A 80 -3.22 -21.90 10.14
N PRO A 81 -4.04 -22.94 9.93
CA PRO A 81 -5.01 -22.96 8.84
C PRO A 81 -6.03 -21.82 8.99
N GLY A 82 -6.41 -21.19 7.88
CA GLY A 82 -7.39 -20.09 7.87
C GLY A 82 -6.89 -18.85 7.14
N PRO A 83 -7.72 -17.80 7.00
CA PRO A 83 -7.43 -16.67 6.14
C PRO A 83 -6.18 -15.91 6.58
N LEU A 84 -5.31 -15.60 5.62
CA LEU A 84 -4.16 -14.70 5.82
C LEU A 84 -4.52 -13.31 5.31
N GLN A 85 -4.13 -12.29 6.07
CA GLN A 85 -4.25 -10.89 5.67
C GLN A 85 -2.88 -10.35 5.32
N PHE A 86 -2.70 -9.94 4.07
CA PHE A 86 -1.53 -9.22 3.58
C PHE A 86 -1.86 -7.74 3.62
N GLU A 87 -1.26 -7.04 4.57
CA GLU A 87 -1.57 -5.64 4.88
C GLU A 87 -0.38 -4.76 4.56
N PHE A 88 -0.63 -3.71 3.80
CA PHE A 88 0.36 -2.70 3.44
C PHE A 88 0.05 -1.42 4.19
N TYR A 89 1.00 -0.97 5.01
CA TYR A 89 0.88 0.24 5.80
C TYR A 89 1.83 1.31 5.29
N GLY A 90 1.28 2.42 4.84
CA GLY A 90 2.03 3.64 4.56
C GLY A 90 2.21 4.47 5.83
N GLU A 91 3.04 5.51 5.76
CA GLU A 91 3.25 6.46 6.85
C GLU A 91 2.83 7.87 6.40
N LEU A 92 1.99 8.52 7.21
CA LEU A 92 1.61 9.92 7.01
C LEU A 92 2.78 10.85 7.38
N PRO A 93 2.75 12.13 6.95
CA PRO A 93 3.81 13.10 7.30
C PRO A 93 4.02 13.30 8.81
N ASP A 94 3.00 13.00 9.64
CA ASP A 94 3.06 13.09 11.10
C ASP A 94 3.59 11.79 11.76
N GLY A 95 4.01 10.81 10.96
CA GLY A 95 4.55 9.53 11.41
C GLY A 95 3.49 8.48 11.75
N LYS A 96 2.20 8.78 11.58
CA LYS A 96 1.14 7.80 11.85
C LYS A 96 1.02 6.79 10.71
N PRO A 97 0.97 5.47 11.01
CA PRO A 97 0.71 4.48 9.99
C PRO A 97 -0.75 4.54 9.54
N TYR A 98 -0.99 4.34 8.26
CA TYR A 98 -2.32 4.13 7.68
C TYR A 98 -2.32 2.83 6.87
N LEU A 99 -3.44 2.11 6.88
CA LEU A 99 -3.61 0.94 6.01
C LEU A 99 -3.87 1.45 4.59
N ALA A 100 -2.94 1.17 3.68
CA ALA A 100 -3.07 1.51 2.26
C ALA A 100 -3.92 0.44 1.56
N PHE A 101 -3.52 -0.82 1.71
CA PHE A 101 -4.14 -1.94 1.02
C PHE A 101 -4.18 -3.17 1.91
N ARG A 102 -5.21 -4.00 1.73
CA ARG A 102 -5.33 -5.32 2.37
C ARG A 102 -5.83 -6.34 1.37
N LYS A 103 -5.04 -7.40 1.16
CA LYS A 103 -5.49 -8.63 0.49
C LYS A 103 -5.79 -9.70 1.53
N VAL A 104 -6.94 -10.36 1.37
CA VAL A 104 -7.25 -11.58 2.11
C VAL A 104 -7.01 -12.77 1.20
N GLU A 105 -6.21 -13.73 1.67
CA GLU A 105 -6.03 -15.04 1.04
C GLU A 105 -6.79 -16.08 1.86
N ASP A 106 -7.93 -16.49 1.31
CA ASP A 106 -8.76 -17.53 1.90
C ASP A 106 -8.18 -18.90 1.57
N GLY A 107 -8.15 -19.81 2.55
CA GLY A 107 -7.76 -21.20 2.31
C GLY A 107 -6.28 -21.53 2.54
N TYR A 108 -5.52 -20.69 3.23
CA TYR A 108 -4.20 -21.08 3.72
C TYR A 108 -4.30 -22.30 4.64
N ASP A 109 -3.46 -23.30 4.39
CA ASP A 109 -3.50 -24.63 5.00
C ASP A 109 -2.74 -24.75 6.32
N GLY A 110 -2.11 -23.66 6.77
CA GLY A 110 -1.25 -23.67 7.96
C GLY A 110 0.18 -24.11 7.68
N GLY A 111 0.64 -24.01 6.43
CA GLY A 111 2.04 -24.21 6.06
C GLY A 111 3.02 -23.34 6.87
N LYS A 112 4.32 -23.49 6.57
CA LYS A 112 5.36 -22.61 7.17
C LYS A 112 5.74 -21.46 6.26
N PHE A 113 5.60 -21.67 4.95
CA PHE A 113 6.00 -20.74 3.92
C PHE A 113 4.80 -20.41 3.06
N VAL A 114 4.73 -19.15 2.62
CA VAL A 114 3.74 -18.69 1.67
C VAL A 114 4.45 -17.92 0.58
N SER A 115 3.96 -18.03 -0.65
CA SER A 115 4.43 -17.25 -1.79
C SER A 115 3.24 -16.79 -2.59
N MET A 116 3.23 -15.52 -2.98
CA MET A 116 2.18 -14.95 -3.81
C MET A 116 2.72 -13.82 -4.68
N GLU A 117 1.92 -13.44 -5.66
CA GLU A 117 2.14 -12.29 -6.50
C GLU A 117 1.00 -11.30 -6.26
N LEU A 118 1.34 -10.03 -6.08
CA LEU A 118 0.38 -8.96 -5.90
C LEU A 118 0.73 -7.80 -6.83
N GLU A 119 -0.29 -7.32 -7.52
CA GLU A 119 -0.25 -6.03 -8.20
C GLU A 119 -0.53 -4.95 -7.16
N LEU A 120 0.36 -3.96 -7.08
CA LEU A 120 0.23 -2.80 -6.22
C LEU A 120 -0.07 -1.61 -7.11
N ASP A 121 -1.33 -1.19 -7.15
CA ASP A 121 -1.81 -0.12 -8.03
C ASP A 121 -1.95 1.22 -7.28
N GLY A 122 -1.59 2.34 -7.91
CA GLY A 122 -1.83 3.68 -7.41
C GLY A 122 -3.29 3.94 -7.02
N ASP A 123 -4.24 3.37 -7.77
CA ASP A 123 -5.68 3.50 -7.49
C ASP A 123 -6.11 2.77 -6.21
N ASP A 124 -5.34 1.75 -5.78
CA ASP A 124 -5.54 1.03 -4.51
C ASP A 124 -4.89 1.73 -3.29
N GLY A 125 -4.39 2.95 -3.48
CA GLY A 125 -3.78 3.77 -2.43
C GLY A 125 -2.26 3.64 -2.32
N PHE A 126 -1.63 2.94 -3.26
CA PHE A 126 -0.19 2.98 -3.42
C PHE A 126 0.26 4.32 -4.03
N ASN A 127 1.48 4.74 -3.75
CA ASN A 127 1.98 6.04 -4.15
C ASN A 127 3.45 5.94 -4.56
N LYS A 128 3.79 6.69 -5.61
CA LYS A 128 5.17 6.83 -6.11
C LYS A 128 6.14 7.23 -5.01
N ASN A 129 7.30 6.57 -5.00
CA ASN A 129 8.44 6.83 -4.12
C ASN A 129 8.11 6.76 -2.62
N LYS A 130 7.13 5.96 -2.23
CA LYS A 130 6.77 5.71 -0.83
C LYS A 130 7.23 4.34 -0.37
N THR A 131 7.53 4.25 0.93
CA THR A 131 7.84 3.00 1.61
C THR A 131 6.61 2.52 2.37
N TYR A 132 6.27 1.26 2.17
CA TYR A 132 5.20 0.57 2.84
C TYR A 132 5.77 -0.51 3.75
N LYS A 133 5.24 -0.60 4.96
CA LYS A 133 5.45 -1.75 5.82
C LYS A 133 4.45 -2.82 5.42
N VAL A 134 4.93 -4.03 5.17
CA VAL A 134 4.10 -5.18 4.84
C VAL A 134 3.98 -6.06 6.07
N GLU A 135 2.76 -6.40 6.47
CA GLU A 135 2.48 -7.31 7.56
C GLU A 135 1.59 -8.45 7.06
N ILE A 136 1.95 -9.68 7.40
CA ILE A 136 1.08 -10.84 7.23
C ILE A 136 0.48 -11.15 8.60
N SER A 137 -0.83 -11.10 8.70
CA SER A 137 -1.55 -11.33 9.95
C SER A 137 -2.66 -12.36 9.81
N GLN A 138 -3.05 -12.95 10.92
CA GLN A 138 -4.12 -13.95 11.01
C GLN A 138 -4.85 -13.79 12.35
N LEU A 139 -6.10 -14.25 12.43
CA LEU A 139 -6.80 -14.37 13.71
C LEU A 139 -6.39 -15.66 14.43
N ASP A 140 -6.01 -15.57 15.69
CA ASP A 140 -5.79 -16.74 16.54
C ASP A 140 -7.11 -17.43 16.92
N ASP A 141 -6.99 -18.55 17.63
CA ASP A 141 -8.10 -19.34 18.17
C ASP A 141 -9.02 -18.55 19.14
N LYS A 142 -8.58 -17.37 19.58
CA LYS A 142 -9.29 -16.46 20.48
C LYS A 142 -9.82 -15.22 19.76
N GLY A 143 -9.70 -15.17 18.43
CA GLY A 143 -10.13 -14.04 17.61
C GLY A 143 -9.25 -12.80 17.73
N LYS A 144 -7.99 -12.93 18.19
CA LYS A 144 -7.01 -11.83 18.22
C LYS A 144 -6.16 -11.86 16.96
N VAL A 145 -5.90 -10.68 16.40
CA VAL A 145 -4.97 -10.54 15.27
C VAL A 145 -3.54 -10.77 15.76
N ILE A 146 -2.89 -11.80 15.22
CA ILE A 146 -1.48 -12.10 15.42
C ILE A 146 -0.70 -11.76 14.16
N LYS A 147 0.48 -11.15 14.33
CA LYS A 147 1.40 -10.85 13.22
C LYS A 147 2.30 -12.05 13.01
N LEU A 148 2.21 -12.64 11.82
CA LEU A 148 2.91 -13.86 11.45
C LEU A 148 4.24 -13.57 10.77
N ALA A 149 4.31 -12.50 9.97
CA ALA A 149 5.55 -12.05 9.33
C ALA A 149 5.49 -10.54 9.04
N SER A 150 6.64 -9.91 8.87
CA SER A 150 6.70 -8.50 8.48
C SER A 150 7.92 -8.17 7.63
N GLY A 151 7.75 -7.20 6.74
CA GLY A 151 8.82 -6.65 5.92
C GLY A 151 8.53 -5.20 5.52
N LYS A 152 9.33 -4.68 4.59
CA LYS A 152 9.15 -3.34 4.02
C LYS A 152 9.45 -3.37 2.53
N VAL A 153 8.79 -2.50 1.78
CA VAL A 153 9.07 -2.28 0.36
C VAL A 153 8.91 -0.82 0.02
N LYS A 154 9.81 -0.30 -0.80
CA LYS A 154 9.72 1.02 -1.41
C LYS A 154 9.24 0.87 -2.85
N LEU A 155 8.22 1.61 -3.21
CA LEU A 155 7.69 1.66 -4.57
C LEU A 155 8.38 2.80 -5.30
N ALA A 156 9.39 2.50 -6.10
CA ALA A 156 10.14 3.49 -6.87
C ALA A 156 9.46 3.73 -8.22
N TRP A 157 9.30 5.01 -8.56
CA TRP A 157 8.85 5.41 -9.88
C TRP A 157 10.03 5.62 -10.81
N VAL A 158 9.99 4.95 -11.96
CA VAL A 158 10.89 5.09 -13.08
C VAL A 158 10.07 5.61 -14.25
N ASP A 159 10.46 6.77 -14.78
CA ASP A 159 9.88 7.30 -16.01
C ASP A 159 10.46 6.48 -17.16
N HIS A 160 9.63 5.61 -17.73
CA HIS A 160 9.97 4.76 -18.87
C HIS A 160 9.76 5.47 -20.21
N LYS A 161 9.85 6.82 -20.24
CA LYS A 161 9.92 7.59 -21.49
C LYS A 161 10.81 6.85 -22.47
N GLU A 162 10.18 6.44 -23.57
CA GLU A 162 10.75 5.65 -24.66
C GLU A 162 12.22 6.04 -24.85
N GLU A 163 13.14 5.08 -24.69
CA GLU A 163 14.41 5.23 -25.37
C GLU A 163 14.03 5.51 -26.83
N PRO A 164 14.39 6.67 -27.40
CA PRO A 164 14.06 6.94 -28.78
C PRO A 164 14.65 5.77 -29.55
N ALA A 165 13.79 5.07 -30.29
CA ALA A 165 14.19 4.01 -31.20
C ALA A 165 15.47 4.50 -31.88
N ALA A 166 16.58 3.79 -31.67
CA ALA A 166 17.83 4.14 -32.30
C ALA A 166 17.53 4.17 -33.80
N GLU A 167 17.39 5.38 -34.36
CA GLU A 167 17.22 5.56 -35.78
C GLU A 167 18.49 4.99 -36.41
N GLU A 168 18.36 3.80 -36.99
CA GLU A 168 19.26 3.38 -38.03
C GLU A 168 19.21 4.43 -39.14
N GLY A 169 20.31 5.16 -39.26
CA GLY A 169 20.77 5.71 -40.53
C GLY A 169 20.33 7.13 -40.82
N GLY A 170 21.26 8.08 -40.60
CA GLY A 170 21.12 9.42 -41.14
C GLY A 170 22.29 10.33 -40.80
N LYS A 171 23.49 10.04 -41.33
CA LYS A 171 24.48 11.09 -41.56
C LYS A 171 23.88 12.06 -42.58
N ASP A 172 23.59 13.30 -42.19
CA ASP A 172 24.01 14.42 -43.02
C ASP A 172 24.14 15.72 -42.20
N ASP A 173 25.26 16.40 -42.45
CA ASP A 173 25.64 17.68 -41.87
C ASP A 173 24.80 18.80 -42.49
N GLY A 174 24.31 19.77 -41.71
CA GLY A 174 23.64 20.94 -42.31
C GLY A 174 23.10 21.98 -41.35
N ALA A 175 23.95 22.91 -40.94
CA ALA A 175 23.59 24.11 -40.20
C ALA A 175 22.55 25.01 -40.92
N LYS A 176 21.51 25.49 -40.22
CA LYS A 176 21.14 26.92 -40.18
C LYS A 176 19.98 27.20 -39.21
N ALA A 177 20.17 28.21 -38.37
CA ALA A 177 19.12 28.93 -37.66
C ALA A 177 18.25 29.74 -38.65
N ALA A 178 16.93 29.75 -38.42
CA ALA A 178 16.06 30.90 -38.72
C ALA A 178 14.72 30.78 -37.95
N ASP A 179 14.52 31.78 -37.12
CA ASP A 179 13.28 32.29 -36.55
C ASP A 179 12.19 32.53 -37.62
N SER A 180 10.91 32.27 -37.29
CA SER A 180 9.81 33.24 -37.44
C SER A 180 8.44 32.59 -37.30
N SER A 181 7.63 33.26 -36.48
CA SER A 181 6.22 33.05 -36.21
C SER A 181 5.34 33.42 -37.40
N ALA A 182 4.33 32.59 -37.68
CA ALA A 182 2.98 32.96 -38.14
C ALA A 182 2.23 31.66 -38.48
N GLN A 183 1.53 31.09 -37.49
CA GLN A 183 0.46 30.15 -37.80
C GLN A 183 -0.79 30.95 -38.15
N ASP A 184 -1.19 30.72 -39.38
CA ASP A 184 -2.26 31.33 -40.13
C ASP A 184 -3.62 31.13 -39.45
N GLU A 185 -4.45 32.15 -39.61
CA GLU A 185 -5.79 32.28 -39.08
C GLU A 185 -6.68 31.16 -39.62
N LEU A 186 -7.23 30.32 -38.74
CA LEU A 186 -8.35 29.45 -39.07
C LEU A 186 -9.60 29.95 -38.36
N ASP A 187 -10.44 30.55 -39.20
CA ASP A 187 -11.71 31.23 -38.96
C ASP A 187 -12.57 30.59 -37.88
N SER A 188 -12.92 31.43 -36.91
CA SER A 188 -14.15 31.29 -36.13
C SER A 188 -15.35 31.73 -36.98
N ILE A 189 -16.43 30.96 -36.83
CA ILE A 189 -17.84 31.39 -36.77
C ILE A 189 -18.60 31.75 -38.07
N SER A 190 -19.44 30.81 -38.50
CA SER A 190 -20.81 31.03 -39.01
C SER A 190 -21.51 29.65 -39.04
N GLY A 191 -22.62 29.35 -38.37
CA GLY A 191 -23.68 30.22 -37.87
C GLY A 191 -24.89 30.16 -38.81
N GLY A 192 -25.72 29.12 -38.70
CA GLY A 192 -27.13 29.17 -39.14
C GLY A 192 -27.52 28.17 -40.24
N GLY A 193 -28.22 27.11 -39.85
CA GLY A 193 -28.96 26.23 -40.73
C GLY A 193 -30.18 25.67 -40.00
N GLU A 194 -31.28 26.41 -40.03
CA GLU A 194 -32.61 25.97 -39.61
C GLU A 194 -33.11 24.85 -40.54
N GLY A 195 -33.63 23.78 -39.92
CA GLY A 195 -34.25 22.66 -40.61
C GLY A 195 -35.25 22.00 -39.67
N ASP A 196 -36.46 22.57 -39.62
CA ASP A 196 -37.63 22.00 -38.95
C ASP A 196 -38.03 20.65 -39.57
N GLY A 197 -38.15 19.65 -38.70
CA GLY A 197 -38.59 18.30 -39.02
C GLY A 197 -39.20 17.63 -37.79
N GLN A 198 -40.46 17.96 -37.52
CA GLN A 198 -41.28 17.50 -36.42
C GLN A 198 -41.66 16.01 -36.55
N ALA A 199 -41.39 15.19 -35.53
CA ALA A 199 -42.23 14.07 -35.11
C ALA A 199 -41.83 13.52 -33.72
N GLU A 200 -42.74 13.76 -32.79
CA GLU A 200 -43.17 12.95 -31.64
C GLU A 200 -42.32 11.77 -31.14
N GLY A 201 -42.08 11.74 -29.82
CA GLY A 201 -41.72 10.51 -29.13
C GLY A 201 -40.96 10.69 -27.83
N GLY A 202 -41.40 11.57 -26.94
CA GLY A 202 -40.82 11.65 -25.59
C GLY A 202 -41.06 10.35 -24.81
N PRO A 203 -40.05 9.76 -24.14
CA PRO A 203 -40.29 8.63 -23.24
C PRO A 203 -41.14 9.10 -22.05
N PRO A 204 -42.16 8.31 -21.64
CA PRO A 204 -43.22 8.82 -20.78
C PRO A 204 -42.73 9.16 -19.36
N PRO A 205 -43.32 10.18 -18.73
CA PRO A 205 -43.06 10.51 -17.32
C PRO A 205 -43.60 9.38 -16.43
N VAL A 206 -42.72 8.76 -15.66
CA VAL A 206 -43.11 7.74 -14.69
C VAL A 206 -43.25 8.40 -13.32
N GLU A 207 -44.47 8.87 -13.02
CA GLU A 207 -44.89 9.22 -11.67
C GLU A 207 -45.76 8.11 -11.03
N PRO A 208 -45.79 8.03 -9.68
CA PRO A 208 -45.78 6.76 -8.96
C PRO A 208 -47.17 6.30 -8.48
N LYS A 209 -47.49 5.01 -8.65
CA LYS A 209 -48.60 4.30 -7.97
C LYS A 209 -48.34 2.79 -7.95
N LYS A 210 -48.66 1.98 -6.93
CA LYS A 210 -48.92 2.13 -5.49
C LYS A 210 -49.21 0.69 -4.98
N LYS A 211 -48.71 0.38 -3.77
CA LYS A 211 -49.27 -0.54 -2.74
C LYS A 211 -49.31 -2.05 -2.99
N GLY A 212 -48.52 -2.76 -2.17
CA GLY A 212 -49.11 -3.67 -1.17
C GLY A 212 -48.60 -5.11 -1.15
N CYS A 213 -47.64 -5.39 -0.27
CA CYS A 213 -47.52 -6.62 0.54
C CYS A 213 -46.59 -6.24 1.71
N ALA A 214 -47.13 -5.73 2.82
CA ALA A 214 -47.47 -6.53 4.00
C ALA A 214 -46.23 -7.29 4.53
N ILE A 215 -45.43 -6.62 5.36
CA ILE A 215 -44.54 -7.27 6.31
C ILE A 215 -45.38 -7.42 7.58
N GLU A 216 -46.09 -8.53 7.70
CA GLU A 216 -46.47 -9.01 9.03
C GLU A 216 -45.25 -9.66 9.69
N PRO A 217 -44.98 -9.35 10.97
CA PRO A 217 -43.87 -9.86 11.73
C PRO A 217 -44.25 -11.17 12.43
N ASP A 218 -43.56 -12.25 12.08
CA ASP A 218 -43.36 -13.43 12.93
C ASP A 218 -41.86 -13.69 12.89
N GLY A 219 -41.05 -13.61 13.94
CA GLY A 219 -41.25 -13.32 15.36
C GLY A 219 -39.88 -13.54 16.01
N GLY A 220 -39.43 -12.59 16.83
CA GLY A 220 -38.33 -12.81 17.79
C GLY A 220 -37.15 -11.83 17.70
N GLY A 221 -37.11 -10.87 18.62
CA GLY A 221 -35.83 -10.46 19.22
C GLY A 221 -35.31 -9.05 18.94
N LEU A 222 -36.05 -8.05 19.41
CA LEU A 222 -35.63 -6.79 20.05
C LEU A 222 -34.14 -6.37 20.05
N LEU A 223 -33.94 -5.04 19.87
CA LEU A 223 -32.77 -4.16 20.11
C LEU A 223 -32.09 -3.70 18.81
N GLY A 224 -32.42 -2.56 18.20
CA GLY A 224 -32.87 -1.29 18.77
C GLY A 224 -31.85 -0.21 18.42
N LEU A 225 -31.95 0.33 17.20
CA LEU A 225 -31.14 1.45 16.70
C LEU A 225 -31.91 2.75 16.94
N ALA A 226 -31.50 3.51 17.96
CA ALA A 226 -31.74 4.94 18.17
C ALA A 226 -30.91 5.31 19.43
N VAL A 227 -30.07 6.33 19.49
CA VAL A 227 -30.37 7.74 19.33
C VAL A 227 -29.04 8.49 19.19
N MET A 228 -28.84 9.18 18.07
CA MET A 228 -28.01 10.39 18.00
C MET A 228 -28.84 11.52 18.62
N PHE A 229 -28.39 12.11 19.73
CA PHE A 229 -28.64 13.49 20.21
C PHE A 229 -28.36 13.56 21.72
N ALA A 230 -27.21 14.11 22.11
CA ALA A 230 -27.05 14.93 23.32
C ALA A 230 -25.62 15.51 23.41
N LEU A 231 -25.37 16.58 22.65
CA LEU A 231 -24.36 17.57 23.01
C LEU A 231 -24.83 18.31 24.27
N GLY A 232 -23.97 18.39 25.27
CA GLY A 232 -23.96 19.45 26.26
C GLY A 232 -24.90 19.30 27.47
N LEU A 233 -24.31 19.04 28.64
CA LEU A 233 -24.58 19.67 29.96
C LEU A 233 -24.07 18.73 31.06
N GLY A 234 -22.98 19.12 31.74
CA GLY A 234 -22.44 18.31 32.84
C GLY A 234 -21.40 19.02 33.70
N VAL A 235 -21.44 20.34 33.79
CA VAL A 235 -20.73 21.09 34.84
C VAL A 235 -21.52 20.95 36.15
N ARG A 236 -20.83 20.45 37.18
CA ARG A 236 -20.95 20.70 38.65
C ARG A 236 -21.99 19.96 39.52
N ARG A 237 -21.37 19.34 40.55
CA ARG A 237 -21.66 19.34 42.03
C ARG A 237 -22.87 18.51 42.50
N ARG A 238 -22.86 17.84 43.68
CA ARG A 238 -22.06 17.93 44.92
C ARG A 238 -22.38 16.71 45.84
N ARG A 239 -21.44 16.39 46.74
CA ARG A 239 -21.59 15.83 48.11
C ARG A 239 -22.29 14.47 48.34
N SER A 240 -21.50 13.51 48.85
CA SER A 240 -21.62 13.04 50.24
C SER A 240 -20.22 12.89 50.81
#